data_AF-A0A4Q5MVH3-F1
#
_entry.id   AF-A0A4Q5MVH3-F1
#
_cell.length_a   1.000
_cell.length_b   1.000
_cell.length_c   1.000
_cell.angle_alpha   90.00
_cell.angle_beta   90.00
_cell.angle_gamma   90.00
#
_symmetry.space_group_name_H-M   'P 1'
#
loop_
_entity.id
_entity.type
_entity.pdbx_description
1 polymer ?
#
loop_
_entity_poly.entity_id
_entity_poly.type
_entity_poly.pdbx_seq_one_letter_code
_entity_poly.pdbx_strand_id
1 'polypeptide(L)' 'MTTMTISPSTTPGRTPLQAVSDARRWVRETPAPRWEGDAGAKAVFAAYVGGSVVVWTVLGMSMAGLLGQLLTAVSQA' A
#
# COMPACT_ATOMS: atom_id res chain seq x y z
N MET A 1 -32.50 22.47 26.56
CA MET A 1 -31.72 22.61 25.31
C MET A 1 -30.27 22.42 25.67
N THR A 2 -29.66 21.31 25.27
CA THR A 2 -28.26 20.98 25.61
C THR A 2 -27.45 21.08 24.33
N THR A 3 -26.57 22.09 24.25
CA THR A 3 -25.70 22.32 23.11
C THR A 3 -24.55 21.30 23.16
N MET A 4 -24.54 20.32 22.26
CA MET A 4 -23.40 19.42 22.08
C MET A 4 -22.35 20.11 21.22
N THR A 5 -21.28 20.59 21.85
CA THR A 5 -20.07 21.06 21.16
C THR A 5 -19.35 19.84 20.57
N ILE A 6 -19.39 19.70 19.25
CA ILE A 6 -18.60 18.72 18.52
C ILE A 6 -17.20 19.33 18.34
N SER A 7 -16.23 18.86 19.12
CA SER A 7 -14.82 19.17 18.89
C SER A 7 -14.32 18.39 17.67
N PRO A 8 -13.80 19.03 16.61
CA PRO A 8 -13.21 18.31 15.49
C PRO A 8 -11.96 17.56 15.96
N SER A 9 -11.99 16.24 15.88
CA SER A 9 -10.80 15.41 16.06
C SER A 9 -9.91 15.56 14.83
N THR A 10 -8.88 16.40 14.92
CA THR A 10 -7.83 16.48 13.90
C THR A 10 -7.06 15.17 13.91
N THR A 11 -7.38 14.26 12.98
CA THR A 11 -6.57 13.05 12.76
C THR A 11 -5.17 13.50 12.34
N PRO A 12 -4.11 13.15 13.08
CA PRO A 12 -2.75 13.53 12.71
C PRO A 12 -2.44 12.97 11.31
N GLY A 13 -2.03 13.84 10.39
CA GLY A 13 -1.64 13.43 9.05
C GLY A 13 -0.46 12.47 9.13
N ARG A 14 -0.65 11.23 8.65
CA ARG A 14 0.39 10.21 8.63
C ARG A 14 1.53 10.68 7.72
N THR A 15 2.73 10.78 8.26
CA THR A 15 3.89 11.17 7.45
C THR A 15 4.29 10.03 6.50
N PRO A 16 4.91 10.31 5.33
CA PRO A 16 5.36 9.27 4.41
C PRO A 16 6.34 8.28 5.07
N LEU A 17 7.22 8.78 5.95
CA LEU A 17 8.17 7.96 6.70
C LEU A 17 7.45 7.00 7.66
N GLN A 18 6.39 7.46 8.33
CA GLN A 18 5.55 6.60 9.18
C GLN A 18 4.82 5.53 8.35
N ALA A 19 4.34 5.87 7.14
CA ALA A 19 3.71 4.90 6.26
C ALA A 19 4.69 3.79 5.83
N VAL A 20 5.95 4.13 5.54
CA VAL A 20 6.99 3.15 5.20
C VAL A 20 7.36 2.27 6.41
N SER A 21 7.50 2.86 7.60
CA SER A 21 7.79 2.07 8.82
C SER A 21 6.66 1.12 9.18
N ASP A 22 5.41 1.59 9.04
CA ASP A 22 4.21 0.79 9.29
C ASP A 22 4.10 -0.36 8.28
N ALA A 23 4.34 -0.09 6.99
CA ALA A 23 4.36 -1.12 5.96
C ALA A 23 5.45 -2.16 6.23
N ARG A 24 6.67 -1.74 6.58
CA ARG A 24 7.77 -2.65 6.93
C ARG A 24 7.43 -3.52 8.14
N ARG A 25 6.86 -2.91 9.18
CA ARG A 25 6.41 -3.63 10.38
C ARG A 25 5.33 -4.64 10.01
N TRP A 26 4.36 -4.23 9.21
CA TRP A 26 3.26 -5.09 8.76
C TRP A 26 3.76 -6.28 7.96
N VAL A 27 4.69 -6.09 7.01
CA VAL A 27 5.31 -7.18 6.23
C VAL A 27 6.08 -8.15 7.13
N ARG A 28 6.72 -7.65 8.19
CA ARG A 28 7.47 -8.50 9.13
C ARG A 28 6.57 -9.29 10.06
N GLU A 29 5.48 -8.68 10.53
CA GLU A 29 4.61 -9.25 11.56
C GLU A 29 3.43 -10.05 10.98
N THR A 30 3.07 -9.82 9.72
CA THR A 30 1.93 -10.51 9.09
C THR A 30 2.38 -11.83 8.49
N PRO A 31 1.92 -12.99 9.01
CA PRO A 31 2.20 -14.28 8.40
C PRO A 31 1.56 -14.36 7.02
N ALA A 32 2.35 -14.73 6.01
CA ALA A 32 1.82 -14.93 4.66
C ALA A 32 0.76 -16.06 4.67
N PRO A 33 -0.39 -15.87 4.00
CA PRO A 33 -1.37 -16.93 3.83
C PRO A 33 -0.70 -18.17 3.21
N ARG A 34 -1.09 -19.36 3.68
CA ARG A 34 -0.61 -20.63 3.12
C ARG A 34 -1.71 -21.23 2.25
N TRP A 35 -1.30 -22.05 1.29
CA TRP A 35 -2.24 -22.80 0.44
C TRP A 35 -2.94 -23.95 1.18
N GLU A 36 -2.39 -24.36 2.32
CA GLU A 36 -2.93 -25.42 3.19
C GLU A 36 -4.24 -24.97 3.84
N GLY A 37 -5.26 -25.83 3.83
CA GLY A 37 -6.54 -25.58 4.51
C GLY A 37 -7.79 -25.76 3.64
N ASP A 38 -8.91 -25.29 4.18
CA ASP A 38 -10.24 -25.33 3.56
C ASP A 38 -10.36 -24.37 2.35
N ALA A 39 -11.42 -24.51 1.56
CA ALA A 39 -11.68 -23.70 0.36
C ALA A 39 -11.60 -22.19 0.64
N GLY A 40 -12.06 -21.73 1.80
CA GLY A 40 -11.94 -20.32 2.22
C GLY A 40 -10.49 -19.85 2.37
N ALA A 41 -9.61 -20.67 2.95
CA ALA A 41 -8.18 -20.34 3.11
C ALA A 41 -7.48 -20.22 1.75
N LYS A 42 -7.83 -21.11 0.80
CA LYS A 42 -7.31 -21.08 -0.57
C LYS A 42 -7.78 -19.85 -1.35
N ALA A 43 -9.01 -19.41 -1.15
CA ALA A 43 -9.52 -18.18 -1.75
C ALA A 43 -8.76 -16.94 -1.25
N VAL A 44 -8.47 -16.86 0.06
CA VAL A 44 -7.65 -15.79 0.64
C VAL A 44 -6.23 -15.81 0.07
N PHE A 45 -5.63 -16.98 -0.08
CA PHE A 45 -4.32 -17.12 -0.71
C PHE A 45 -4.33 -16.63 -2.17
N ALA A 46 -5.30 -17.07 -2.98
CA ALA A 46 -5.42 -16.66 -4.37
C ALA A 46 -5.62 -15.14 -4.51
N ALA A 47 -6.46 -14.54 -3.66
CA ALA A 47 -6.66 -13.10 -3.61
C ALA A 47 -5.38 -12.35 -3.21
N TYR A 48 -4.63 -12.88 -2.23
CA TYR A 48 -3.35 -12.31 -1.82
C TYR A 48 -2.32 -12.33 -2.96
N VAL A 49 -2.18 -13.46 -3.66
CA VAL A 49 -1.26 -13.59 -4.79
C VAL A 49 -1.69 -12.70 -5.95
N GLY A 50 -2.96 -12.77 -6.35
CA GLY A 50 -3.49 -11.96 -7.44
C GLY A 50 -3.36 -10.45 -7.16
N GLY A 51 -3.72 -10.03 -5.95
CA GLY A 51 -3.56 -8.65 -5.51
C GLY A 51 -2.10 -8.20 -5.50
N SER A 52 -1.18 -9.05 -5.04
CA SER A 52 0.26 -8.76 -5.04
C SER A 52 0.78 -8.53 -6.46
N VAL A 53 0.42 -9.40 -7.42
CA VAL A 53 0.81 -9.24 -8.82
C VAL A 53 0.35 -7.89 -9.36
N VAL A 54 -0.92 -7.54 -9.17
CA VAL A 54 -1.48 -6.27 -9.64
C VAL A 54 -0.74 -5.08 -9.03
N VAL A 55 -0.51 -5.09 -7.71
CA VAL A 55 0.21 -4.01 -7.00
C VAL A 55 1.62 -3.82 -7.56
N TRP A 56 2.38 -4.91 -7.72
CA TRP A 56 3.74 -4.84 -8.25
C TRP A 56 3.79 -4.42 -9.71
N THR A 57 2.81 -4.84 -10.54
CA THR A 57 2.70 -4.37 -11.92
C THR A 57 2.46 -2.86 -11.99
N VAL A 58 1.51 -2.34 -11.21
CA VAL A 58 1.22 -0.90 -11.17
C VAL A 58 2.43 -0.10 -10.67
N LEU A 59 3.11 -0.62 -9.65
CA LEU A 59 4.33 0.02 -9.14
C LEU A 59 5.45 0.05 -10.18
N GLY A 60 5.68 -1.06 -10.88
CA GLY A 60 6.68 -1.15 -11.95
C GLY A 60 6.36 -0.19 -13.11
N MET A 61 5.11 -0.11 -13.53
CA MET A 61 4.66 0.84 -14.57
C MET A 61 4.86 2.29 -14.13
N SER A 62 4.52 2.61 -12.88
CA SER A 62 4.70 3.95 -12.32
C SER A 62 6.19 4.33 -12.29
N MET A 63 7.05 3.41 -11.87
CA MET A 63 8.50 3.63 -11.84
C MET A 63 9.08 3.82 -13.24
N ALA A 64 8.66 3.02 -14.22
CA ALA A 64 9.07 3.18 -15.61
C ALA A 64 8.65 4.54 -16.19
N GLY A 65 7.44 5.00 -15.88
CA GLY A 65 6.96 6.33 -16.28
C GLY A 65 7.80 7.46 -15.68
N LEU A 66 8.12 7.39 -14.39
CA LEU A 66 8.98 8.37 -13.71
C LEU A 66 10.40 8.39 -14.31
N LEU A 67 10.98 7.23 -14.61
CA LEU A 67 12.28 7.14 -15.26
C LEU A 67 12.24 7.75 -16.68
N GLY A 68 11.19 7.51 -17.45
CA GLY A 68 10.99 8.12 -18.76
C GLY A 68 10.92 9.65 -18.69
N GLN A 69 10.22 10.19 -17.68
CA GLN A 69 10.17 11.64 -17.45
C GLN A 69 11.53 12.20 -17.05
N LEU A 70 12.27 11.50 -16.17
CA LEU A 70 13.60 11.92 -15.75
C LEU A 70 14.59 11.95 -16.93
N LEU A 71 14.59 10.91 -17.77
CA LEU A 71 15.43 10.85 -18.96
C LEU A 71 15.10 11.97 -19.95
N THR A 72 13.81 12.24 -20.17
CA THR A 72 13.36 13.36 -21.00
C THR A 72 13.85 14.69 -20.43
N ALA A 73 13.70 14.91 -19.12
CA ALA A 73 14.12 16.14 -18.45
C ALA A 73 15.64 16.36 -18.54
N VAL A 74 16.45 15.31 -18.39
CA VAL A 74 17.91 15.39 -18.54
C VAL A 74 18.33 15.66 -19.98
N SER A 75 17.61 15.11 -20.96
CA SER A 75 17.92 15.36 -22.39
C SER A 75 17.61 16.78 -22.87
N GLN A 76 16.81 17.54 -22.10
CA GLN A 76 16.38 18.91 -22.40
C GLN A 76 17.18 19.97 -21.60
N ALA A 77 18.07 19.53 -20.72
CA ALA A 77 18.94 20.39 -19.88
C ALA A 77 20.35 20.49 -20.49
#